data_AF-A0A7V6P2V0-F1
#
_entry.id   AF-A0A7V6P2V0-F1
#
_cell.length_a   1.000
_cell.length_b   1.000
_cell.length_c   1.000
_cell.angle_alpha   90.00
_cell.angle_beta   90.00
_cell.angle_gamma   90.00
#
_symmetry.space_group_name_H-M   'P 1'
#
loop_
_entity.id
_entity.type
_entity.pdbx_description
1 polymer ?
#
loop_
_entity_poly.entity_id
_entity_poly.type
_entity_poly.pdbx_seq_one_letter_code
_entity_poly.pdbx_strand_id
1 'polypeptide(L)'
;MAQRHVFFDKTELVLGFPQGKKFVTMNLTYNQITRIQFDKCTEFKFFRKVPSEKITIVTPKRGEPIVYTKLKEKNFFEEYKAGFEKFARDNRITFQNNLDSAE
;
A
#
# COMPACT_ATOMS: atom_id res chain seq x y z
N MET A 1 18.13 8.90 6.55
CA MET A 1 17.57 7.61 7.05
C MET A 1 16.28 7.34 6.31
N ALA A 2 15.96 6.07 6.05
CA ALA A 2 14.67 5.71 5.45
C ALA A 2 13.55 5.94 6.46
N GLN A 3 12.47 6.61 6.07
CA GLN A 3 11.32 6.87 6.93
C GLN A 3 10.21 5.85 6.65
N ARG A 4 9.58 5.33 7.71
CA ARG A 4 8.41 4.46 7.59
C ARG A 4 7.16 5.29 7.35
N HIS A 5 6.35 4.86 6.39
CA HIS A 5 5.08 5.50 6.04
C HIS A 5 3.86 4.67 6.43
N VAL A 6 4.02 3.37 6.71
CA VAL A 6 2.94 2.49 7.14
C VAL A 6 3.23 1.93 8.53
N PHE A 7 2.26 2.04 9.41
CA PHE A 7 2.27 1.38 10.72
C PHE A 7 1.00 0.55 10.89
N PHE A 8 1.17 -0.63 11.47
CA PHE A 8 0.11 -1.60 11.69
C PHE A 8 -0.17 -1.74 13.18
N ASP A 9 -1.45 -1.69 13.54
CA ASP A 9 -1.98 -2.20 14.80
C ASP A 9 -2.98 -3.34 14.48
N LYS A 10 -3.52 -4.00 15.50
CA LYS A 10 -4.48 -5.10 15.35
C LYS A 10 -5.70 -4.70 14.53
N THR A 11 -6.24 -3.51 14.79
CA THR A 11 -7.50 -3.02 14.21
C THR A 11 -7.34 -1.74 13.40
N GLU A 12 -6.16 -1.12 13.42
CA GLU A 12 -5.90 0.18 12.84
C GLU A 12 -4.65 0.20 11.97
N LEU A 13 -4.65 1.06 10.98
CA LEU A 13 -3.50 1.40 10.15
C LEU A 13 -3.24 2.90 10.22
N VAL A 14 -1.97 3.26 10.31
CA VAL A 14 -1.50 4.63 10.10
C VAL A 14 -0.79 4.69 8.76
N LEU A 15 -1.33 5.47 7.83
CA LEU A 15 -0.93 5.52 6.42
C LEU A 15 -0.45 6.92 6.05
N GLY A 16 0.85 7.07 5.83
CA GLY A 16 1.50 8.27 5.32
C GLY A 16 1.58 8.25 3.79
N PHE A 17 1.09 9.29 3.12
CA PHE A 17 1.12 9.36 1.65
C PHE A 17 1.16 10.82 1.17
N PRO A 18 1.68 11.08 -0.05
CA PRO A 18 1.63 12.41 -0.64
C PRO A 18 0.20 12.78 -1.05
N GLN A 19 -0.22 14.00 -0.72
CA GLN A 19 -1.44 14.63 -1.20
C GLN A 19 -1.09 16.01 -1.76
N GLY A 20 -0.97 16.09 -3.09
CA GLY A 20 -0.44 17.27 -3.77
C GLY A 20 1.00 17.55 -3.35
N LYS A 21 1.25 18.75 -2.80
CA LYS A 21 2.58 19.18 -2.32
C LYS A 21 2.87 18.80 -0.86
N LYS A 22 1.91 18.21 -0.15
CA LYS A 22 2.04 17.88 1.27
C LYS A 22 2.16 16.37 1.45
N PHE A 23 2.90 15.96 2.48
CA PHE A 23 2.83 14.60 3.00
C PHE A 23 1.83 14.59 4.16
N VAL A 24 0.85 13.69 4.13
CA VAL A 24 -0.20 13.61 5.14
C VAL A 24 -0.27 12.21 5.70
N THR A 25 -0.78 12.10 6.92
CA THR A 25 -1.00 10.83 7.61
C THR A 25 -2.50 10.63 7.82
N MET A 26 -3.00 9.43 7.55
CA MET A 26 -4.38 9.04 7.81
C MET A 26 -4.44 7.79 8.66
N ASN A 27 -5.24 7.84 9.71
CA ASN A 27 -5.58 6.67 10.52
C ASN A 27 -6.86 6.03 9.95
N LEU A 28 -6.81 4.73 9.69
CA LEU A 28 -7.93 3.93 9.22
C LEU A 28 -8.12 2.74 10.13
N THR A 29 -9.34 2.57 10.65
CA THR A 29 -9.75 1.29 11.26
C THR A 29 -10.06 0.27 10.16
N TYR A 30 -10.00 -1.03 10.47
CA TYR A 30 -10.21 -2.09 9.48
C TYR A 30 -11.55 -1.99 8.72
N ASN A 31 -12.62 -1.57 9.40
CA ASN A 31 -13.96 -1.38 8.81
C ASN A 31 -14.04 -0.17 7.85
N GLN A 32 -13.01 0.69 7.84
CA GLN A 32 -12.90 1.82 6.92
C GLN A 32 -12.09 1.46 5.68
N ILE A 33 -11.70 0.20 5.50
CA ILE A 33 -10.96 -0.27 4.35
C ILE A 33 -11.86 -1.20 3.56
N THR A 34 -12.10 -0.86 2.30
CA THR A 34 -12.92 -1.67 1.40
C THR A 34 -12.10 -2.81 0.82
N ARG A 35 -10.86 -2.53 0.41
CA ARG A 35 -9.98 -3.51 -0.25
C ARG A 35 -8.52 -3.14 -0.10
N ILE A 36 -7.69 -4.17 0.05
CA ILE A 36 -6.23 -4.11 -0.10
C ILE A 36 -5.85 -4.96 -1.31
N GLN A 37 -5.00 -4.45 -2.20
CA GLN A 37 -4.64 -5.13 -3.45
C GLN A 37 -3.16 -4.98 -3.77
N PHE A 38 -2.51 -6.07 -4.17
CA PHE A 38 -1.15 -6.09 -4.70
C PHE A 38 -1.18 -6.33 -6.21
N ASP A 39 -0.47 -5.50 -6.97
CA ASP A 39 -0.41 -5.60 -8.43
C ASP A 39 1.01 -5.39 -8.96
N LYS A 40 1.29 -5.99 -10.11
CA LYS A 40 2.41 -5.59 -10.96
C LYS A 40 2.16 -4.17 -11.48
N CYS A 41 3.21 -3.38 -11.59
CA CYS A 41 3.17 -2.06 -12.21
C CYS A 41 4.48 -1.76 -12.94
N THR A 42 4.57 -0.59 -13.55
CA THR A 42 5.83 -0.07 -14.08
C THR A 42 6.17 1.24 -13.39
N GLU A 43 7.44 1.41 -13.05
CA GLU A 43 7.95 2.64 -12.46
C GLU A 43 9.12 3.20 -13.29
N PHE A 44 9.30 4.51 -13.26
CA PHE A 44 10.46 5.14 -13.89
C PHE A 44 11.65 5.19 -12.95
N LYS A 45 12.79 4.65 -13.39
CA LYS A 45 14.08 4.71 -12.70
C LYS A 45 15.11 5.29 -13.66
N PHE A 46 15.69 6.45 -13.34
CA PHE A 46 16.74 7.11 -14.13
C PHE A 46 16.49 7.03 -15.66
N PHE A 47 15.30 7.50 -16.09
CA PHE A 47 14.84 7.55 -17.49
C PHE A 47 14.44 6.23 -18.16
N ARG A 48 14.43 5.09 -17.46
CA ARG A 48 13.90 3.82 -17.98
C ARG A 48 12.66 3.39 -17.22
N LYS A 49 11.67 2.82 -17.92
CA LYS A 49 10.57 2.08 -17.31
C LYS A 49 11.09 0.72 -16.86
N VAL A 50 10.86 0.38 -15.59
CA VAL A 50 11.23 -0.92 -15.04
C VAL A 50 9.98 -1.60 -14.46
N PRO A 51 9.87 -2.93 -14.57
CA PRO A 51 8.85 -3.69 -13.84
C PRO A 51 8.95 -3.42 -12.34
N SER A 52 7.80 -3.31 -11.69
CA SER A 52 7.71 -3.04 -10.26
C SER A 52 6.39 -3.60 -9.69
N GLU A 53 6.14 -3.30 -8.43
CA GLU A 53 4.97 -3.74 -7.68
C GLU A 53 4.35 -2.53 -6.98
N LYS A 54 3.04 -2.59 -6.77
CA LYS A 54 2.30 -1.60 -5.97
C LYS A 54 1.35 -2.28 -4.98
N ILE A 55 1.14 -1.59 -3.87
CA ILE A 55 0.10 -1.88 -2.89
C ILE A 55 -0.95 -0.78 -2.98
N THR A 56 -2.21 -1.15 -3.17
CA THR A 56 -3.35 -0.24 -3.29
C THR A 56 -4.31 -0.45 -2.13
N ILE A 57 -4.65 0.63 -1.41
CA ILE A 57 -5.60 0.62 -0.30
C ILE A 57 -6.80 1.47 -0.71
N VAL A 58 -7.97 0.84 -0.83
CA VAL A 58 -9.24 1.47 -1.17
C VAL A 58 -10.03 1.72 0.11
N THR A 59 -10.48 2.96 0.30
CA THR A 59 -11.27 3.37 1.46
C THR A 59 -12.35 4.37 1.02
N PRO A 60 -13.58 4.29 1.54
CA PRO A 60 -14.66 5.22 1.19
C PRO A 60 -14.41 6.65 1.72
N LYS A 61 -13.43 6.83 2.63
CA LYS A 61 -13.06 8.15 3.16
C LYS A 61 -12.40 9.07 2.12
N ARG A 62 -12.12 8.59 0.91
CA ARG A 62 -11.48 9.35 -0.17
C ARG A 62 -11.95 8.89 -1.54
N GLY A 63 -11.83 9.78 -2.53
CA GLY A 63 -12.11 9.44 -3.93
C GLY A 63 -11.01 8.65 -4.64
N GLU A 64 -9.75 8.78 -4.21
CA GLU A 64 -8.58 8.13 -4.86
C GLU A 64 -7.88 7.16 -3.91
N PRO A 65 -7.47 5.95 -4.30
CA PRO A 65 -6.82 5.00 -3.40
C PRO A 65 -5.44 5.48 -2.92
N ILE A 66 -4.99 4.96 -1.76
CA ILE A 66 -3.61 5.12 -1.31
C ILE A 66 -2.75 4.11 -2.06
N VAL A 67 -1.63 4.55 -2.63
CA VAL A 67 -0.73 3.68 -3.39
C VAL A 67 0.69 3.79 -2.86
N TYR A 68 1.27 2.64 -2.54
CA TYR A 68 2.70 2.48 -2.25
C TYR A 68 3.35 1.70 -3.38
N THR A 69 4.52 2.15 -3.85
CA THR A 69 5.25 1.48 -4.93
C THR A 69 6.63 1.03 -4.49
N LYS A 70 7.12 -0.08 -5.04
CA LYS A 70 8.36 -0.72 -4.60
C LYS A 70 9.58 0.19 -4.69
N LEU A 71 9.70 1.01 -5.74
CA LEU A 71 10.85 1.90 -5.88
C LEU A 71 10.81 3.11 -4.94
N LYS A 72 9.62 3.53 -4.48
CA LYS A 72 9.49 4.59 -3.48
C LYS A 72 9.73 4.06 -2.07
N GLU A 73 9.21 2.88 -1.76
CA GLU A 73 9.26 2.27 -0.43
C GLU A 73 10.34 1.17 -0.31
N LYS A 74 11.45 1.28 -1.04
CA LYS A 74 12.46 0.20 -1.22
C LYS A 74 12.87 -0.53 0.07
N ASN A 75 13.01 0.20 1.16
CA ASN A 75 13.53 -0.33 2.42
C ASN A 75 12.46 -1.07 3.24
N PHE A 76 11.18 -0.82 2.98
CA PHE A 76 10.07 -1.31 3.80
C PHE A 76 8.98 -2.02 2.98
N PHE A 77 9.07 -2.04 1.65
CA PHE A 77 8.00 -2.54 0.79
C PHE A 77 7.63 -4.00 1.05
N GLU A 78 8.61 -4.88 1.23
CA GLU A 78 8.36 -6.29 1.55
C GLU A 78 7.71 -6.46 2.93
N GLU A 79 8.14 -5.66 3.92
CA GLU A 79 7.51 -5.61 5.24
C GLU A 79 6.06 -5.11 5.15
N TYR A 80 5.80 -4.12 4.29
CA TYR A 80 4.45 -3.61 4.05
C TYR A 80 3.56 -4.68 3.42
N LYS A 81 4.03 -5.42 2.41
CA LYS A 81 3.25 -6.53 1.84
C LYS A 81 2.87 -7.55 2.91
N ALA A 82 3.83 -8.03 3.69
CA ALA A 82 3.58 -8.99 4.76
C ALA A 82 2.61 -8.43 5.82
N GLY A 83 2.78 -7.16 6.22
CA GLY A 83 1.91 -6.49 7.18
C GLY A 83 0.47 -6.32 6.68
N PHE A 84 0.30 -5.88 5.43
CA PHE A 84 -1.02 -5.69 4.80
C PHE A 84 -1.75 -7.01 4.58
N GLU A 85 -1.04 -8.05 4.14
CA GLU A 85 -1.62 -9.39 3.97
C GLU A 85 -2.11 -9.93 5.32
N LYS A 86 -1.27 -9.83 6.36
CA LYS A 86 -1.64 -10.24 7.72
C LYS A 86 -2.84 -9.44 8.23
N PHE A 87 -2.79 -8.12 8.11
CA PHE A 87 -3.86 -7.24 8.58
C PHE A 87 -5.19 -7.53 7.88
N ALA A 88 -5.17 -7.74 6.56
CA ALA A 88 -6.36 -8.06 5.79
C ALA A 88 -6.97 -9.40 6.20
N ARG A 89 -6.14 -10.42 6.38
CA ARG A 89 -6.56 -11.75 6.85
C ARG A 89 -7.16 -11.68 8.25
N ASP A 90 -6.46 -11.05 9.19
CA ASP A 90 -6.87 -11.00 10.60
C ASP A 90 -8.20 -10.24 10.78
N ASN A 91 -8.45 -9.23 9.96
CA ASN A 91 -9.65 -8.39 10.03
C ASN A 91 -10.71 -8.71 8.96
N ARG A 92 -10.53 -9.78 8.17
CA ARG A 92 -11.44 -10.20 7.09
C ARG A 92 -11.73 -9.11 6.05
N ILE A 93 -10.73 -8.29 5.74
CA ILE A 93 -10.80 -7.28 4.68
C ILE A 93 -10.63 -7.99 3.34
N THR A 94 -11.35 -7.54 2.31
CA THR A 94 -11.14 -8.02 0.94
C THR A 94 -9.70 -7.80 0.51
N PHE A 95 -9.00 -8.89 0.19
CA PHE A 95 -7.61 -8.90 -0.23
C PHE A 95 -7.46 -9.53 -1.61
N GLN A 96 -6.67 -8.90 -2.48
CA GLN A 96 -6.36 -9.41 -3.82
C GLN A 96 -4.85 -9.38 -4.06
N ASN A 97 -4.25 -10.54 -4.33
CA ASN A 97 -2.84 -10.63 -4.70
C ASN A 97 -2.73 -11.04 -6.18
N ASN A 98 -2.40 -10.07 -7.04
CA ASN A 98 -2.26 -10.27 -8.49
C ASN A 98 -0.77 -10.31 -8.91
N LEU A 99 0.14 -10.58 -7.98
CA LEU A 99 1.58 -10.66 -8.28
C LEU A 99 1.97 -11.98 -8.96
N ASP A 100 1.24 -13.06 -8.71
CA ASP A 100 1.52 -14.40 -9.23
C ASP A 100 0.72 -14.74 -10.49
N SER A 101 -0.22 -13.86 -10.89
CA SER A 101 -0.95 -13.97 -12.14
C SER A 101 0.03 -13.70 -13.30
N ALA A 102 0.58 -14.78 -13.85
CA ALA A 102 1.10 -14.84 -15.20
C ALA A 102 -0.08 -15.25 -16.10
N GLU A 103 -0.49 -14.34 -16.98
CA GLU A 103 -1.03 -14.75 -18.27
C GLU A 103 0.14 -14.88 -19.25
#